data_AF-A0A7S2CTU5-F1
#
_entry.id   AF-A0A7S2CTU5-F1
#
_cell.length_a   1.000
_cell.length_b   1.000
_cell.length_c   1.000
_cell.angle_alpha   90.00
_cell.angle_beta   90.00
_cell.angle_gamma   90.00
#
_symmetry.space_group_name_H-M   'P 1'
#
loop_
_entity.id
_entity.type
_entity.pdbx_description
1 polymer ?
#
loop_
_entity_poly.entity_id
_entity_poly.type
_entity_poly.pdbx_seq_one_letter_code
_entity_poly.pdbx_strand_id
1 'polypeptide(L)'
;DEDKEQNPFRTAYDGGNLPITEGNPDIFDPATKRRLKDHIVWTLPEGFNLGHLDFEFYLPLFMAGLSIVEEPYGYLAVQGVRDLVAFGGKNHRLHVCVDALATKLKELFKLDNPVVARRAMVVMQQLMTCDKVTETGPEERRALASSAAGDLGVAFKEHFKGLAGGLNQCRNNMIKAGDKAATAVADLVMETLEVMEVNGGRDKEGQAAAFGEIKPYCPDYA
;
A
#
# COMPACT_ATOMS: atom_id res chain seq x y z
N ASP A 1 -20.71 -13.17 11.87
CA ASP A 1 -21.31 -12.39 10.77
C ASP A 1 -21.79 -10.99 11.18
N GLU A 2 -21.56 -10.54 12.42
CA GLU A 2 -21.71 -9.11 12.82
C GLU A 2 -20.50 -8.26 12.37
N ASP A 3 -19.32 -8.86 12.17
CA ASP A 3 -18.09 -8.14 11.78
C ASP A 3 -18.12 -7.55 10.34
N LYS A 4 -18.99 -8.07 9.46
CA LYS A 4 -19.17 -7.52 8.10
C LYS A 4 -19.96 -6.20 8.09
N GLU A 5 -20.60 -5.87 9.21
CA GLU A 5 -21.50 -4.72 9.37
C GLU A 5 -20.76 -3.46 9.85
N GLN A 6 -19.46 -3.55 10.12
CA GLN A 6 -18.71 -2.49 10.83
C GLN A 6 -17.44 -2.00 10.12
N ASN A 7 -17.27 -2.28 8.82
CA ASN A 7 -16.14 -1.69 8.09
C ASN A 7 -16.44 -0.22 7.73
N PRO A 8 -15.63 0.75 8.20
CA PRO A 8 -15.91 2.17 8.01
C PRO A 8 -15.92 2.58 6.52
N PHE A 9 -15.15 1.90 5.67
CA PHE A 9 -15.15 2.15 4.22
C PHE A 9 -16.51 1.81 3.61
N ARG A 10 -17.07 0.65 3.98
CA ARG A 10 -18.39 0.22 3.51
C ARG A 10 -19.48 1.20 3.94
N THR A 11 -19.50 1.57 5.22
CA THR A 11 -20.44 2.54 5.77
C THR A 11 -20.33 3.89 5.06
N ALA A 12 -19.10 4.36 4.79
CA ALA A 12 -18.89 5.61 4.08
C ALA A 12 -19.37 5.54 2.62
N TYR A 13 -19.11 4.43 1.93
CA TYR A 13 -19.56 4.24 0.55
C TYR A 13 -21.09 4.13 0.44
N ASP A 14 -21.71 3.24 1.23
CA ASP A 14 -23.16 3.04 1.23
C ASP A 14 -23.91 4.31 1.66
N GLY A 15 -23.31 5.12 2.53
CA GLY A 15 -23.83 6.42 2.94
C GLY A 15 -23.63 7.55 1.93
N GLY A 16 -22.96 7.31 0.79
CA GLY A 16 -22.66 8.33 -0.21
C GLY A 16 -21.65 9.39 0.23
N ASN A 17 -20.82 9.07 1.24
CA ASN A 17 -19.87 10.00 1.85
C ASN A 17 -18.44 9.88 1.28
N LEU A 18 -18.23 9.03 0.28
CA LEU A 18 -16.95 8.94 -0.42
C LEU A 18 -16.99 9.74 -1.72
N PRO A 19 -15.97 10.56 -2.02
CA PRO A 19 -15.89 11.35 -3.24
C PRO A 19 -15.42 10.50 -4.44
N ILE A 20 -16.02 9.33 -4.64
CA ILE A 20 -15.67 8.40 -5.71
C ILE A 20 -16.92 7.77 -6.33
N THR A 21 -16.82 7.38 -7.59
CA THR A 21 -17.77 6.50 -8.26
C THR A 21 -17.02 5.46 -9.11
N GLU A 22 -17.70 4.37 -9.44
CA GLU A 22 -17.20 3.41 -10.44
C GLU A 22 -16.98 4.13 -11.78
N GLY A 23 -15.80 3.94 -12.36
CA GLY A 23 -15.49 4.48 -13.68
C GLY A 23 -16.25 3.74 -14.77
N ASN A 24 -16.60 4.45 -15.84
CA ASN A 24 -17.31 3.84 -16.96
C ASN A 24 -16.33 2.92 -17.73
N PRO A 25 -16.60 1.60 -17.82
CA PRO A 25 -15.71 0.61 -18.45
C PRO A 25 -15.59 0.76 -19.97
N ASP A 26 -16.44 1.58 -20.59
CA ASP A 26 -16.43 1.89 -22.01
C ASP A 26 -15.58 3.10 -22.38
N ILE A 27 -14.97 3.78 -21.40
CA ILE A 27 -14.03 4.87 -21.66
C ILE A 27 -12.69 4.28 -22.14
N PHE A 28 -12.15 4.85 -23.21
CA PHE A 28 -10.84 4.51 -23.75
C PHE A 28 -9.82 5.57 -23.33
N ASP A 29 -8.62 5.13 -22.92
CA ASP A 29 -7.49 6.02 -22.74
C ASP A 29 -7.11 6.61 -24.11
N PRO A 30 -7.19 7.94 -24.30
CA PRO A 30 -6.91 8.58 -25.57
C PRO A 30 -5.45 8.44 -26.00
N ALA A 31 -4.51 8.23 -25.08
CA ALA A 31 -3.09 8.05 -25.37
C ALA A 31 -2.76 6.61 -25.78
N THR A 32 -3.34 5.61 -25.09
CA THR A 32 -2.99 4.20 -25.34
C THR A 32 -3.99 3.46 -26.23
N LYS A 33 -5.16 4.07 -26.54
CA LYS A 33 -6.29 3.48 -27.26
C LYS A 33 -6.78 2.15 -26.66
N ARG A 34 -6.45 1.90 -25.40
CA ARG A 34 -6.94 0.74 -24.65
C ARG A 34 -8.13 1.16 -23.83
N ARG A 35 -9.04 0.21 -23.55
CA ARG A 35 -10.08 0.43 -22.54
C ARG A 35 -9.37 0.83 -21.24
N LEU A 36 -9.83 1.90 -20.59
CA LEU A 36 -9.49 2.23 -19.20
C LEU A 36 -10.14 1.18 -18.32
N LYS A 37 -9.58 -0.02 -18.38
CA LYS A 37 -10.02 -1.13 -17.56
C LYS A 37 -9.72 -0.74 -16.13
N ASP A 38 -10.74 -0.78 -15.29
CA ASP A 38 -10.59 -0.74 -13.84
C ASP A 38 -10.01 0.59 -13.31
N HIS A 39 -10.69 1.72 -13.61
CA HIS A 39 -10.47 3.01 -12.93
C HIS A 39 -11.66 3.45 -12.07
N ILE A 40 -11.38 4.21 -11.00
CA ILE A 40 -12.41 4.95 -10.25
C ILE A 40 -12.41 6.41 -10.71
N VAL A 41 -13.54 7.08 -10.55
CA VAL A 41 -13.68 8.51 -10.84
C VAL A 41 -13.84 9.26 -9.54
N TRP A 42 -12.93 10.20 -9.27
CA TRP A 42 -13.00 11.08 -8.11
C TRP A 42 -14.00 12.21 -8.36
N THR A 43 -15.09 12.25 -7.58
CA THR A 43 -16.19 13.22 -7.73
C THR A 43 -15.97 14.44 -6.85
N LEU A 44 -14.84 15.12 -7.03
CA LEU A 44 -14.48 16.30 -6.25
C LEU A 44 -15.20 17.55 -6.78
N PRO A 45 -15.48 18.56 -5.92
CA PRO A 45 -16.04 19.83 -6.36
C PRO A 45 -15.18 20.52 -7.43
N GLU A 46 -15.80 21.40 -8.22
CA GLU A 46 -15.06 22.18 -9.22
C GLU A 46 -13.89 22.96 -8.57
N GLY A 47 -12.71 22.88 -9.19
CA GLY A 47 -11.48 23.48 -8.66
C GLY A 47 -10.74 22.63 -7.61
N PHE A 48 -11.32 21.52 -7.15
CA PHE A 48 -10.67 20.58 -6.23
C PHE A 48 -9.98 19.44 -6.98
N ASN A 49 -8.90 18.95 -6.40
CA ASN A 49 -8.16 17.77 -6.85
C ASN A 49 -7.73 16.94 -5.64
N LEU A 50 -7.09 15.79 -5.86
CA LEU A 50 -6.65 14.90 -4.79
C LEU A 50 -5.81 15.61 -3.70
N GLY A 51 -5.05 16.65 -4.05
CA GLY A 51 -4.25 17.40 -3.09
C GLY A 51 -5.05 18.19 -2.06
N HIS A 52 -6.34 18.40 -2.31
CA HIS A 52 -7.24 19.06 -1.36
C HIS A 52 -7.93 18.08 -0.41
N LEU A 53 -7.73 16.76 -0.59
CA LEU A 53 -8.24 15.77 0.35
C LEU A 53 -7.43 15.78 1.65
N ASP A 54 -8.13 15.51 2.75
CA ASP A 54 -7.50 15.20 4.04
C ASP A 54 -6.96 13.76 4.00
N PHE A 55 -5.64 13.63 3.88
CA PHE A 55 -5.00 12.31 3.79
C PHE A 55 -5.07 11.55 5.11
N GLU A 56 -5.07 12.24 6.25
CA GLU A 56 -5.13 11.61 7.58
C GLU A 56 -6.51 10.97 7.82
N PHE A 57 -7.55 11.49 7.17
CA PHE A 57 -8.88 10.90 7.16
C PHE A 57 -9.05 9.86 6.04
N TYR A 58 -8.88 10.26 4.78
CA TYR A 58 -9.27 9.44 3.64
C TYR A 58 -8.34 8.24 3.45
N LEU A 59 -7.03 8.40 3.53
CA LEU A 59 -6.14 7.28 3.21
C LEU A 59 -6.30 6.11 4.21
N PRO A 60 -6.35 6.31 5.54
CA PRO A 60 -6.68 5.23 6.48
C PRO A 60 -8.07 4.63 6.26
N LEU A 61 -9.07 5.43 5.83
CA LEU A 61 -10.41 4.94 5.50
C LEU A 61 -10.38 3.98 4.29
N PHE A 62 -9.68 4.36 3.22
CA PHE A 62 -9.49 3.49 2.05
C PHE A 62 -8.68 2.23 2.39
N MET A 63 -7.65 2.35 3.24
CA MET A 63 -6.88 1.21 3.74
C MET A 63 -7.75 0.21 4.51
N ALA A 64 -8.72 0.68 5.30
CA ALA A 64 -9.67 -0.20 6.00
C ALA A 64 -10.52 -1.03 5.03
N GLY A 65 -10.87 -0.45 3.87
CA GLY A 65 -11.60 -1.13 2.80
C GLY A 65 -10.86 -2.30 2.16
N LEU A 66 -9.52 -2.37 2.28
CA LEU A 66 -8.73 -3.48 1.72
C LEU A 66 -9.08 -4.85 2.29
N SER A 67 -9.68 -4.88 3.49
CA SER A 67 -10.19 -6.10 4.13
C SER A 67 -11.47 -6.66 3.51
N ILE A 68 -12.19 -5.87 2.70
CA ILE A 68 -13.44 -6.27 2.04
C ILE A 68 -13.10 -6.92 0.69
N VAL A 69 -13.57 -8.14 0.46
CA VAL A 69 -13.31 -8.87 -0.79
C VAL A 69 -14.48 -8.74 -1.76
N GLU A 70 -15.67 -8.46 -1.24
CA GLU A 70 -16.90 -8.25 -1.99
C GLU A 70 -16.82 -7.03 -2.92
N GLU A 71 -17.32 -7.21 -4.15
CA GLU A 71 -17.46 -6.13 -5.12
C GLU A 71 -18.77 -5.35 -4.91
N PRO A 72 -18.80 -4.02 -5.14
CA PRO A 72 -17.71 -3.20 -5.71
C PRO A 72 -16.69 -2.69 -4.67
N TYR A 73 -16.89 -2.93 -3.38
CA TYR A 73 -16.11 -2.31 -2.29
C TYR A 73 -14.61 -2.61 -2.37
N GLY A 74 -14.25 -3.88 -2.57
CA GLY A 74 -12.85 -4.31 -2.61
C GLY A 74 -12.08 -3.65 -3.74
N TYR A 75 -12.67 -3.58 -4.92
CA TYR A 75 -12.10 -2.87 -6.07
C TYR A 75 -11.94 -1.37 -5.80
N LEU A 76 -12.98 -0.70 -5.32
CA LEU A 76 -12.96 0.74 -5.04
C LEU A 76 -11.89 1.10 -4.01
N ALA A 77 -11.76 0.29 -2.94
CA ALA A 77 -10.75 0.48 -1.92
C ALA A 77 -9.34 0.37 -2.51
N VAL A 78 -9.06 -0.68 -3.29
CA VAL A 78 -7.74 -0.91 -3.90
C VAL A 78 -7.34 0.22 -4.84
N GLN A 79 -8.25 0.66 -5.72
CA GLN A 79 -7.94 1.77 -6.65
C GLN A 79 -7.78 3.10 -5.91
N GLY A 80 -8.62 3.38 -4.90
CA GLY A 80 -8.50 4.60 -4.13
C GLY A 80 -7.20 4.70 -3.34
N VAL A 81 -6.76 3.60 -2.69
CA VAL A 81 -5.44 3.55 -2.05
C VAL A 81 -4.34 3.79 -3.08
N ARG A 82 -4.41 3.16 -4.26
CA ARG A 82 -3.42 3.33 -5.31
C ARG A 82 -3.29 4.78 -5.77
N ASP A 83 -4.42 5.44 -6.04
CA ASP A 83 -4.45 6.84 -6.49
C ASP A 83 -3.93 7.79 -5.41
N LEU A 84 -4.37 7.59 -4.16
CA LEU A 84 -3.93 8.40 -3.02
C LEU A 84 -2.43 8.21 -2.74
N VAL A 85 -1.92 6.98 -2.74
CA VAL A 85 -0.48 6.72 -2.54
C VAL A 85 0.35 7.29 -3.68
N ALA A 86 -0.07 7.12 -4.94
CA ALA A 86 0.63 7.67 -6.09
C ALA A 86 0.66 9.20 -6.09
N PHE A 87 -0.46 9.85 -5.78
CA PHE A 87 -0.53 11.31 -5.67
C PHE A 87 0.25 11.80 -4.44
N GLY A 88 0.02 11.20 -3.28
CA GLY A 88 0.60 11.61 -2.01
C GLY A 88 2.12 11.43 -1.97
N GLY A 89 2.64 10.35 -2.57
CA GLY A 89 4.08 10.09 -2.65
C GLY A 89 4.81 11.17 -3.46
N LYS A 90 4.28 11.52 -4.65
CA LYS A 90 4.84 12.59 -5.50
C LYS A 90 4.85 13.97 -4.82
N ASN A 91 3.91 14.21 -3.91
CA ASN A 91 3.72 15.50 -3.25
C ASN A 91 4.13 15.49 -1.77
N HIS A 92 4.83 14.43 -1.31
CA HIS A 92 5.34 14.29 0.05
C HIS A 92 4.27 14.35 1.17
N ARG A 93 3.02 14.02 0.84
CA ARG A 93 1.84 14.13 1.75
C ARG A 93 1.64 12.94 2.68
N LEU A 94 2.38 11.84 2.47
CA LEU A 94 2.14 10.58 3.19
C LEU A 94 2.81 10.49 4.57
N HIS A 95 3.79 11.36 4.87
CA HIS A 95 4.53 11.33 6.13
C HIS A 95 3.65 11.47 7.36
N VAL A 96 2.62 12.31 7.29
CA VAL A 96 1.66 12.52 8.39
C VAL A 96 0.81 11.28 8.68
N CYS A 97 0.74 10.33 7.74
CA CYS A 97 -0.08 9.13 7.85
C CYS A 97 0.70 7.88 8.26
N VAL A 98 2.03 7.93 8.41
CA VAL A 98 2.90 6.74 8.53
C VAL A 98 2.46 5.81 9.67
N ASP A 99 2.19 6.35 10.86
CA ASP A 99 1.77 5.56 12.03
C ASP A 99 0.41 4.86 11.79
N ALA A 100 -0.54 5.58 11.22
CA ALA A 100 -1.86 5.05 10.90
C ALA A 100 -1.77 3.96 9.83
N LEU A 101 -0.97 4.19 8.77
CA LEU A 101 -0.73 3.23 7.69
C LEU A 101 -0.05 1.96 8.18
N ALA A 102 1.01 2.10 8.98
CA ALA A 102 1.72 0.97 9.57
C ALA A 102 0.79 0.13 10.46
N THR A 103 -0.09 0.78 11.21
CA THR A 103 -1.11 0.10 12.04
C THR A 103 -2.09 -0.66 11.17
N LYS A 104 -2.65 -0.03 10.12
CA LYS A 104 -3.59 -0.70 9.21
C LYS A 104 -2.97 -1.88 8.46
N LEU A 105 -1.73 -1.77 8.02
CA LEU A 105 -1.02 -2.89 7.39
C LEU A 105 -0.86 -4.08 8.36
N LYS A 106 -0.47 -3.82 9.62
CA LYS A 106 -0.37 -4.87 10.66
C LYS A 106 -1.71 -5.54 10.94
N GLU A 107 -2.81 -4.79 10.91
CA GLU A 107 -4.18 -5.34 11.03
C GLU A 107 -4.52 -6.25 9.84
N LEU A 108 -4.24 -5.79 8.61
CA LEU A 108 -4.52 -6.54 7.39
C LEU A 108 -3.70 -7.83 7.29
N PHE A 109 -2.42 -7.83 7.70
CA PHE A 109 -1.59 -9.05 7.68
C PHE A 109 -2.05 -10.13 8.67
N LYS A 110 -2.85 -9.78 9.67
CA LYS A 110 -3.44 -10.75 10.61
C LYS A 110 -4.68 -11.42 10.03
N LEU A 111 -5.24 -10.89 8.94
CA LEU A 111 -6.38 -11.51 8.27
C LEU A 111 -5.87 -12.70 7.47
N ASP A 112 -6.26 -13.91 7.88
CA ASP A 112 -5.92 -15.18 7.21
C ASP A 112 -6.65 -15.34 5.87
N ASN A 113 -6.50 -14.35 4.99
CA ASN A 113 -7.14 -14.30 3.68
C ASN A 113 -6.08 -13.92 2.61
N PRO A 114 -5.81 -14.80 1.63
CA PRO A 114 -4.75 -14.57 0.65
C PRO A 114 -5.01 -13.35 -0.25
N VAL A 115 -6.28 -13.02 -0.54
CA VAL A 115 -6.63 -11.85 -1.35
C VAL A 115 -6.31 -10.56 -0.59
N VAL A 116 -6.69 -10.48 0.68
CA VAL A 116 -6.44 -9.31 1.54
C VAL A 116 -4.94 -9.14 1.79
N ALA A 117 -4.26 -10.23 2.14
CA ALA A 117 -2.82 -10.23 2.37
C ALA A 117 -2.04 -9.75 1.13
N ARG A 118 -2.41 -10.24 -0.07
CA ARG A 118 -1.81 -9.78 -1.34
C ARG A 118 -2.00 -8.28 -1.55
N ARG A 119 -3.21 -7.76 -1.34
CA ARG A 119 -3.50 -6.33 -1.46
C ARG A 119 -2.66 -5.50 -0.50
N ALA A 120 -2.57 -5.91 0.77
CA ALA A 120 -1.77 -5.23 1.77
C ALA A 120 -0.26 -5.22 1.43
N MET A 121 0.29 -6.32 0.92
CA MET A 121 1.70 -6.39 0.48
C MET A 121 1.98 -5.48 -0.71
N VAL A 122 1.11 -5.48 -1.72
CA VAL A 122 1.25 -4.58 -2.88
C VAL A 122 1.21 -3.12 -2.44
N VAL A 123 0.33 -2.75 -1.51
CA VAL A 123 0.27 -1.40 -0.96
C VAL A 123 1.54 -1.06 -0.17
N MET A 124 2.04 -1.99 0.66
CA MET A 124 3.31 -1.80 1.36
C MET A 124 4.46 -1.54 0.39
N GLN A 125 4.60 -2.34 -0.67
CA GLN A 125 5.62 -2.15 -1.70
C GLN A 125 5.48 -0.79 -2.40
N GLN A 126 4.24 -0.35 -2.68
CA GLN A 126 3.97 0.98 -3.25
C GLN A 126 4.39 2.10 -2.29
N LEU A 127 4.04 2.00 -1.01
CA LEU A 127 4.44 2.98 0.02
C LEU A 127 5.97 3.06 0.15
N MET A 128 6.68 1.94 0.05
CA MET A 128 8.14 1.94 0.10
C MET A 128 8.81 2.57 -1.13
N THR A 129 8.08 2.75 -2.24
CA THR A 129 8.67 3.17 -3.53
C THR A 129 8.06 4.43 -4.13
N CYS A 130 6.97 4.98 -3.56
CA CYS A 130 6.18 6.03 -4.21
C CYS A 130 6.92 7.36 -4.39
N ASP A 131 7.86 7.69 -3.50
CA ASP A 131 8.62 8.95 -3.51
C ASP A 131 9.86 8.88 -4.41
N LYS A 132 10.19 7.70 -4.95
CA LYS A 132 11.30 7.51 -5.91
C LYS A 132 10.93 7.93 -7.34
N VAL A 133 9.67 8.31 -7.58
CA VAL A 133 9.19 8.84 -8.86
C VAL A 133 9.32 10.37 -8.84
N THR A 134 10.55 10.88 -8.82
CA THR A 134 10.78 12.30 -9.11
C THR A 134 10.77 12.53 -10.61
N GLU A 135 10.10 13.60 -11.05
CA GLU A 135 10.04 14.07 -12.45
C GLU A 135 11.39 14.62 -12.95
N THR A 136 12.50 14.03 -12.52
CA THR A 136 13.85 14.45 -12.86
C THR A 136 14.47 13.51 -13.89
N GLY A 137 15.39 14.05 -14.70
CA GLY A 137 15.97 13.36 -15.85
C GLY A 137 16.73 12.07 -15.50
N PRO A 138 17.13 11.26 -16.50
CA PRO A 138 17.79 9.97 -16.29
C PRO A 138 19.03 10.00 -15.37
N GLU A 139 19.78 11.11 -15.36
CA GLU A 139 21.00 11.28 -14.56
C GLU A 139 20.72 11.58 -13.08
N GLU A 140 19.77 12.49 -12.79
CA GLU A 140 19.34 12.78 -11.40
C GLU A 140 18.64 11.58 -10.76
N ARG A 141 17.88 10.79 -11.54
CA ARG A 141 17.35 9.50 -11.08
C ARG A 141 18.45 8.53 -10.66
N ARG A 142 19.62 8.54 -11.32
CA ARG A 142 20.74 7.65 -11.00
C ARG A 142 21.46 8.09 -9.71
N ALA A 143 21.54 9.41 -9.48
CA ALA A 143 22.06 9.98 -8.24
C ALA A 143 21.11 9.76 -7.05
N LEU A 144 19.80 9.97 -7.20
CA LEU A 144 18.78 9.69 -6.16
C LEU A 144 18.57 8.19 -5.92
N ALA A 145 18.64 7.36 -6.96
CA ALA A 145 18.65 5.90 -6.78
C ALA A 145 19.88 5.42 -6.00
N SER A 146 21.02 6.14 -6.12
CA SER A 146 22.23 5.86 -5.33
C SER A 146 22.18 6.39 -3.89
N SER A 147 21.30 7.35 -3.56
CA SER A 147 20.96 7.71 -2.17
C SER A 147 19.92 6.78 -1.53
N ALA A 148 19.46 5.79 -2.30
CA ALA A 148 18.81 4.52 -1.96
C ALA A 148 17.54 4.49 -1.08
N ALA A 149 17.13 5.55 -0.39
CA ALA A 149 15.83 5.59 0.29
C ALA A 149 14.99 6.78 -0.19
N GLY A 150 13.71 6.53 -0.49
CA GLY A 150 12.72 7.61 -0.45
C GLY A 150 12.51 8.00 1.01
N ASP A 151 12.24 9.28 1.28
CA ASP A 151 12.08 9.79 2.66
C ASP A 151 10.97 9.03 3.42
N LEU A 152 9.92 8.60 2.71
CA LEU A 152 8.82 7.85 3.32
C LEU A 152 9.28 6.47 3.79
N GLY A 153 10.12 5.79 3.02
CA GLY A 153 10.68 4.49 3.41
C GLY A 153 11.51 4.59 4.69
N VAL A 154 12.24 5.69 4.89
CA VAL A 154 12.94 5.99 6.14
C VAL A 154 11.96 6.26 7.27
N ALA A 155 10.87 6.98 7.01
CA ALA A 155 9.83 7.27 8.00
C ALA A 155 9.16 5.99 8.56
N PHE A 156 9.09 4.91 7.78
CA PHE A 156 8.57 3.62 8.24
C PHE A 156 9.51 2.83 9.16
N LYS A 157 10.76 3.29 9.38
CA LYS A 157 11.79 2.53 10.10
C LYS A 157 11.34 2.04 11.48
N GLU A 158 10.72 2.90 12.29
CA GLU A 158 10.25 2.56 13.63
C GLU A 158 9.13 1.48 13.62
N HIS A 159 8.53 1.23 12.45
CA HIS A 159 7.47 0.23 12.28
C HIS A 159 7.95 -1.10 11.70
N PHE A 160 9.18 -1.19 11.19
CA PHE A 160 9.67 -2.38 10.49
C PHE A 160 9.64 -3.64 11.35
N LYS A 161 10.05 -3.55 12.62
CA LYS A 161 9.92 -4.66 13.57
C LYS A 161 8.49 -5.25 13.59
N GLY A 162 7.48 -4.38 13.70
CA GLY A 162 6.08 -4.81 13.78
C GLY A 162 5.54 -5.32 12.43
N LEU A 163 5.94 -4.68 11.34
CA LEU A 163 5.55 -5.07 9.98
C LEU A 163 6.19 -6.42 9.58
N ALA A 164 7.48 -6.61 9.86
CA ALA A 164 8.20 -7.85 9.63
C ALA A 164 7.59 -9.01 10.43
N GLY A 165 7.26 -8.79 11.72
CA GLY A 165 6.56 -9.79 12.53
C GLY A 165 5.20 -10.19 11.94
N GLY A 166 4.40 -9.20 11.51
CA GLY A 166 3.11 -9.47 10.84
C GLY A 166 3.26 -10.21 9.52
N LEU A 167 4.25 -9.83 8.70
CA LEU A 167 4.56 -10.50 7.44
C LEU A 167 5.01 -11.95 7.65
N ASN A 168 5.89 -12.22 8.62
CA ASN A 168 6.32 -13.58 8.92
C ASN A 168 5.16 -14.45 9.41
N GLN A 169 4.29 -13.90 10.27
CA GLN A 169 3.08 -14.60 10.70
C GLN A 169 2.17 -14.93 9.51
N CYS A 170 1.90 -13.94 8.65
CA CYS A 170 1.12 -14.11 7.44
C CYS A 170 1.73 -15.20 6.54
N ARG A 171 3.03 -15.15 6.27
CA ARG A 171 3.76 -16.17 5.49
C ARG A 171 3.54 -17.58 6.04
N ASN A 172 3.72 -17.75 7.35
CA ASN A 172 3.57 -19.06 8.00
C ASN A 172 2.13 -19.58 7.90
N ASN A 173 1.13 -18.70 8.00
CA ASN A 173 -0.27 -19.07 7.84
C ASN A 173 -0.58 -19.46 6.38
N MET A 174 -0.04 -18.74 5.41
CA MET A 174 -0.19 -19.05 3.98
C MET A 174 0.48 -20.37 3.60
N ILE A 175 1.68 -20.66 4.12
CA ILE A 175 2.37 -21.94 3.93
C ILE A 175 1.53 -23.09 4.50
N LYS A 176 0.95 -22.91 5.69
CA LYS A 176 0.07 -23.92 6.30
C LYS A 176 -1.20 -24.18 5.50
N ALA A 177 -1.77 -23.15 4.87
CA ALA A 177 -2.96 -23.30 4.02
C ALA A 177 -2.65 -24.14 2.77
N GLY A 178 -1.47 -23.96 2.17
CA GLY A 178 -0.92 -24.87 1.15
C GLY A 178 -1.61 -24.84 -0.22
N ASP A 179 -2.65 -24.03 -0.41
CA ASP A 179 -3.26 -23.82 -1.72
C ASP A 179 -2.39 -22.90 -2.61
N LYS A 180 -2.63 -22.96 -3.92
CA LYS A 180 -1.83 -22.22 -4.91
C LYS A 180 -1.84 -20.70 -4.68
N ALA A 181 -2.96 -20.12 -4.24
CA ALA A 181 -3.07 -18.69 -4.01
C ALA A 181 -2.29 -18.31 -2.74
N ALA A 182 -2.40 -19.10 -1.68
CA ALA A 182 -1.65 -18.92 -0.44
C ALA A 182 -0.13 -19.05 -0.67
N THR A 183 0.34 -20.07 -1.39
CA THR A 183 1.77 -20.19 -1.72
C THR A 183 2.30 -18.96 -2.47
N ALA A 184 1.56 -18.45 -3.46
CA ALA A 184 1.95 -17.24 -4.17
C ALA A 184 2.02 -15.99 -3.26
N VAL A 185 1.20 -15.92 -2.21
CA VAL A 185 1.28 -14.86 -1.19
C VAL A 185 2.47 -15.07 -0.26
N ALA A 186 2.79 -16.31 0.11
CA ALA A 186 3.98 -16.60 0.92
C ALA A 186 5.27 -16.18 0.19
N ASP A 187 5.36 -16.40 -1.12
CA ASP A 187 6.47 -15.91 -1.94
C ASP A 187 6.51 -14.37 -1.99
N LEU A 188 5.35 -13.72 -2.13
CA LEU A 188 5.23 -12.26 -2.14
C LEU A 188 5.69 -11.62 -0.81
N VAL A 189 5.60 -12.33 0.32
CA VAL A 189 6.14 -11.84 1.60
C VAL A 189 7.64 -11.60 1.47
N MET A 190 8.37 -12.54 0.88
CA MET A 190 9.83 -12.44 0.74
C MET A 190 10.21 -11.25 -0.12
N GLU A 191 9.56 -11.11 -1.28
CA GLU A 191 9.72 -9.95 -2.17
C GLU A 191 9.41 -8.63 -1.44
N THR A 192 8.36 -8.61 -0.60
CA THR A 192 8.00 -7.42 0.17
C THR A 192 9.05 -7.07 1.23
N LEU A 193 9.65 -8.06 1.89
CA LEU A 193 10.75 -7.84 2.85
C LEU A 193 11.99 -7.27 2.15
N GLU A 194 12.32 -7.74 0.94
CA GLU A 194 13.40 -7.16 0.12
C GLU A 194 13.12 -5.70 -0.24
N VAL A 195 11.89 -5.39 -0.66
CA VAL A 195 11.49 -4.01 -0.92
C VAL A 195 11.59 -3.16 0.34
N MET A 196 11.17 -3.66 1.51
CA MET A 196 11.35 -2.95 2.78
C MET A 196 12.81 -2.69 3.10
N GLU A 197 13.67 -3.70 2.91
CA GLU A 197 15.10 -3.59 3.17
C GLU A 197 15.76 -2.53 2.29
N VAL A 198 15.55 -2.62 0.97
CA VAL A 198 16.17 -1.74 -0.02
C VAL A 198 15.74 -0.28 0.14
N ASN A 199 14.50 -0.05 0.58
CA ASN A 199 13.91 1.28 0.65
C ASN A 199 13.88 1.87 2.08
N GLY A 200 14.19 1.09 3.10
CA GLY A 200 14.06 1.46 4.51
C GLY A 200 15.21 2.27 5.12
N GLY A 201 16.06 2.87 4.28
CA GLY A 201 17.20 3.65 4.73
C GLY A 201 18.49 2.84 4.90
N ARG A 202 19.59 3.59 4.97
CA ARG A 202 20.93 3.06 5.22
C ARG A 202 21.38 3.47 6.62
N ASP A 203 22.15 2.63 7.28
CA ASP A 203 22.79 3.00 8.54
C ASP A 203 24.07 3.84 8.29
N LYS A 204 24.79 4.17 9.38
CA LYS A 204 26.00 4.99 9.32
C LYS A 204 27.14 4.32 8.55
N GLU A 205 27.10 3.00 8.37
CA GLU A 205 28.10 2.20 7.67
C GLU A 205 27.68 1.90 6.23
N GLY A 206 26.52 2.42 5.80
CA GLY A 206 25.98 2.22 4.45
C GLY A 206 25.29 0.86 4.26
N GLN A 207 25.06 0.10 5.34
CA GLN A 207 24.29 -1.15 5.29
C GLN A 207 22.79 -0.85 5.36
N ALA A 208 21.95 -1.79 4.95
CA ALA A 208 20.51 -1.60 4.99
C ALA A 208 20.03 -1.56 6.45
N ALA A 209 19.62 -0.37 6.93
CA ALA A 209 19.22 -0.18 8.32
C ALA A 209 18.00 -1.05 8.67
N ALA A 210 17.14 -1.28 7.69
CA ALA A 210 15.96 -2.11 7.81
C ALA A 210 16.28 -3.60 8.02
N PHE A 211 17.42 -4.11 7.53
CA PHE A 211 17.77 -5.53 7.70
C PHE A 211 17.90 -5.92 9.18
N GLY A 212 18.53 -5.06 9.99
CA GLY A 212 18.65 -5.27 11.44
C GLY A 212 17.31 -5.29 12.17
N GLU A 213 16.32 -4.57 11.67
CA GLU A 213 14.96 -4.54 12.21
C GLU A 213 14.09 -5.71 11.70
N ILE A 214 14.36 -6.22 10.48
CA ILE A 214 13.61 -7.31 9.85
C ILE A 214 14.09 -8.68 10.34
N LYS A 215 15.40 -8.92 10.30
CA LYS A 215 16.01 -10.25 10.51
C LYS A 215 15.61 -10.94 11.83
N PRO A 216 15.50 -10.23 12.99
CA PRO A 216 15.07 -10.87 14.24
C PRO A 216 13.63 -11.40 14.22
N TYR A 217 12.77 -10.86 13.36
CA TYR A 217 11.35 -11.23 13.26
C TYR A 217 11.07 -12.16 12.07
N CYS A 218 11.97 -12.18 11.09
CA CYS A 218 11.95 -13.05 9.91
C CYS A 218 13.26 -13.85 9.84
N PRO A 219 13.46 -14.90 10.66
CA PRO A 219 14.74 -15.61 10.73
C PRO A 219 15.15 -16.27 9.40
N ASP A 220 14.17 -16.70 8.60
CA ASP A 220 14.41 -17.33 7.30
C ASP A 220 14.62 -16.33 6.16
N TYR A 221 14.51 -15.02 6.43
CA TYR A 221 14.82 -13.97 5.47
C TYR A 221 16.35 -13.76 5.43
N ALA A 222 16.96 -13.94 4.26
CA ALA A 222 18.41 -13.98 4.09
C ALA A 222 18.85 -13.20 2.87
#